data_AF-A0A8K0QBG4-F1
#
_entry.id   AF-A0A8K0QBG4-F1
#
_cell.length_a   1.000
_cell.length_b   1.000
_cell.length_c   1.000
_cell.angle_alpha   90.00
_cell.angle_beta   90.00
_cell.angle_gamma   90.00
#
_symmetry.space_group_name_H-M   'P 1'
#
loop_
_entity.id
_entity.type
_entity.pdbx_description
1 polymer ?
#
loop_
_entity_poly.entity_id
_entity_poly.type
_entity_poly.pdbx_seq_one_letter_code
_entity_poly.pdbx_strand_id
1 'polypeptide(L)'
;MTPELPDYSLTTAEKNELKFPVLTDLHNEVAKKLGIVYDQSCPRDLFDKLGVSLVEHNGDDSFEVPVPATLLVDSDGVVRNVYVEADYRKRMDPKLALEWIDSMSPN
;
A
#
# COMPACT_ATOMS: atom_id res chain seq x y z
N MET A 1 -3.29 -2.74 1.45
CA MET A 1 -2.31 -3.26 2.42
C MET A 1 -1.35 -2.14 2.75
N THR A 2 -1.04 -1.91 4.02
CA THR A 2 -0.28 -0.75 4.52
C THR A 2 0.62 -1.18 5.68
N PRO A 3 1.78 -0.53 5.93
CA PRO A 3 2.58 -0.79 7.14
C PRO A 3 1.94 -0.26 8.43
N GLU A 4 0.84 0.51 8.34
CA GLU A 4 0.16 1.07 9.51
C GLU A 4 -0.27 -0.02 10.50
N LEU A 5 -0.05 0.24 11.79
CA LEU A 5 -0.57 -0.57 12.88
C LEU A 5 -2.11 -0.72 12.77
N PRO A 6 -2.68 -1.84 13.27
CA PRO A 6 -4.10 -2.14 13.09
C PRO A 6 -5.06 -1.01 13.49
N ASP A 7 -4.82 -0.37 14.64
CA ASP A 7 -5.66 0.73 15.13
C ASP A 7 -5.66 1.95 14.21
N TYR A 8 -4.49 2.29 13.63
CA TYR A 8 -4.37 3.37 12.66
C TYR A 8 -5.01 3.00 11.34
N SER A 9 -4.81 1.76 10.87
CA SER A 9 -5.43 1.27 9.63
C SER A 9 -6.96 1.24 9.71
N LEU A 10 -7.52 0.86 10.87
CA LEU A 10 -8.96 0.87 11.16
C LEU A 10 -9.48 2.30 11.16
N THR A 11 -8.79 3.20 11.87
CA THR A 11 -9.13 4.63 11.90
C THR A 11 -9.11 5.23 10.48
N THR A 12 -8.13 4.88 9.65
CA THR A 12 -8.03 5.29 8.25
C THR A 12 -9.24 4.77 7.45
N ALA A 13 -9.62 3.52 7.64
CA ALA A 13 -10.78 2.93 6.96
C ALA A 13 -12.10 3.62 7.34
N GLU A 14 -12.32 3.87 8.64
CA GLU A 14 -13.51 4.52 9.16
C GLU A 14 -13.61 5.98 8.71
N LYS A 15 -12.52 6.76 8.85
CA LYS A 15 -12.48 8.17 8.44
C LYS A 15 -12.76 8.38 6.95
N ASN A 16 -12.38 7.41 6.11
CA ASN A 16 -12.57 7.48 4.66
C ASN A 16 -13.77 6.66 4.17
N GLU A 17 -14.59 6.13 5.08
CA GLU A 17 -15.78 5.31 4.81
C GLU A 17 -15.53 4.15 3.82
N LEU A 18 -14.34 3.56 3.87
CA LEU A 18 -13.93 2.52 2.92
C LEU A 18 -14.85 1.30 3.03
N LYS A 19 -15.26 0.77 1.87
CA LYS A 19 -16.17 -0.40 1.77
C LYS A 19 -15.42 -1.71 1.54
N PHE A 20 -14.11 -1.70 1.75
CA PHE A 20 -13.21 -2.84 1.55
C PHE A 20 -12.28 -2.97 2.75
N PRO A 21 -11.75 -4.18 3.04
CA PRO A 21 -10.82 -4.37 4.13
C PRO A 21 -9.51 -3.64 3.90
N VAL A 22 -9.00 -3.00 4.96
CA VAL A 22 -7.63 -2.49 5.00
C VAL A 22 -6.79 -3.47 5.82
N LEU A 23 -5.72 -3.99 5.22
CA LEU A 23 -4.84 -4.98 5.83
C LEU A 23 -3.53 -4.32 6.27
N THR A 24 -3.03 -4.69 7.45
CA THR A 24 -1.70 -4.34 7.96
C THR A 24 -0.65 -5.34 7.48
N ASP A 25 0.44 -4.82 6.91
CA ASP A 25 1.68 -5.52 6.56
C ASP A 25 2.78 -5.05 7.52
N LEU A 26 2.74 -5.58 8.74
CA LEU A 26 3.64 -5.19 9.82
C LEU A 26 5.10 -5.36 9.37
N HIS A 27 5.94 -4.35 9.60
CA HIS A 27 7.35 -4.32 9.20
C HIS A 27 7.60 -4.50 7.70
N ASN A 28 6.59 -4.24 6.86
CA ASN A 28 6.66 -4.39 5.40
C ASN A 28 7.03 -5.82 4.96
N GLU A 29 6.65 -6.87 5.69
CA GLU A 29 7.09 -8.24 5.37
C GLU A 29 6.69 -8.71 3.96
N VAL A 30 5.44 -8.45 3.56
CA VAL A 30 4.94 -8.80 2.23
C VAL A 30 5.54 -7.86 1.18
N ALA A 31 5.59 -6.55 1.45
CA ALA A 31 6.22 -5.59 0.56
C ALA A 31 7.72 -5.90 0.29
N LYS A 32 8.46 -6.39 1.30
CA LYS A 32 9.84 -6.87 1.18
C LYS A 32 9.94 -8.08 0.24
N LYS A 33 9.05 -9.06 0.39
CA LYS A 33 9.00 -10.24 -0.50
C LYS A 33 8.67 -9.87 -1.95
N LEU A 34 7.87 -8.83 -2.14
CA LEU A 34 7.51 -8.29 -3.45
C LEU A 34 8.59 -7.36 -4.04
N GLY A 35 9.62 -6.99 -3.28
CA GLY A 35 10.68 -6.09 -3.73
C GLY A 35 10.21 -4.64 -3.95
N ILE A 36 9.15 -4.21 -3.27
CA ILE A 36 8.52 -2.89 -3.45
C ILE A 36 8.73 -1.99 -2.22
N VAL A 37 9.84 -2.11 -1.51
CA VAL A 37 10.14 -1.26 -0.34
C VAL A 37 11.03 -0.09 -0.76
N TYR A 38 10.71 1.09 -0.22
CA TYR A 38 11.48 2.32 -0.40
C TYR A 38 11.88 2.90 0.96
N ASP A 39 13.14 3.30 1.08
CA ASP A 39 13.66 4.02 2.24
C ASP A 39 13.31 5.51 2.12
N GLN A 40 12.42 5.99 3.00
CA GLN A 40 12.05 7.41 3.10
C GLN A 40 12.71 8.12 4.28
N SER A 41 13.94 7.76 4.64
CA SER A 41 14.71 8.45 5.69
C SER A 41 15.16 9.87 5.32
N CYS A 42 15.29 10.19 4.03
CA CYS A 42 15.86 11.46 3.56
C CYS A 42 15.11 12.75 4.01
N PRO A 43 13.79 12.77 4.27
CA PRO A 43 13.06 13.95 4.76
C PRO A 43 12.62 13.85 6.23
N ARG A 44 13.33 13.10 7.11
CA ARG A 44 12.98 12.95 8.54
C ARG A 44 12.71 14.28 9.26
N ASP A 45 13.64 15.23 9.17
CA ASP A 45 13.50 16.56 9.79
C ASP A 45 12.26 17.34 9.31
N LEU A 46 11.81 17.08 8.08
CA LEU A 46 10.60 17.70 7.53
C LEU A 46 9.34 17.06 8.14
N PHE A 47 9.31 15.73 8.27
CA PHE A 47 8.20 15.04 8.91
C PHE A 47 8.01 15.48 10.36
N ASP A 48 9.10 15.61 11.12
CA ASP A 48 9.07 16.10 12.49
C ASP A 48 8.48 17.52 12.58
N LYS A 49 8.91 18.42 11.68
CA LYS A 49 8.36 19.79 11.59
C LYS A 49 6.89 19.84 11.21
N LEU A 50 6.42 18.86 10.44
CA LEU A 50 5.02 18.73 10.03
C LEU A 50 4.18 17.96 11.06
N GLY A 51 4.78 17.45 12.15
CA GLY A 51 4.10 16.66 13.17
C GLY A 51 3.65 15.28 12.67
N VAL A 52 4.31 14.75 11.63
CA VAL A 52 3.99 13.44 11.04
C VAL A 52 4.95 12.41 11.61
N SER A 53 4.44 11.49 12.45
CA SER A 53 5.25 10.43 13.06
C SER A 53 5.03 9.09 12.38
N LEU A 54 5.90 8.73 11.43
CA LEU A 54 5.86 7.41 10.79
C LEU A 54 6.09 6.28 11.78
N VAL A 55 6.95 6.51 12.78
CA VAL A 55 7.27 5.52 13.82
C VAL A 55 6.04 5.20 14.66
N GLU A 56 5.26 6.21 15.01
CA GLU A 56 4.02 6.03 15.77
C GLU A 56 2.97 5.27 14.95
N HIS A 57 2.81 5.62 13.67
CA HIS A 57 1.80 5.01 12.80
C HIS A 57 2.14 3.57 12.39
N ASN A 58 3.42 3.28 12.12
CA ASN A 58 3.86 1.98 11.58
C ASN A 58 4.43 1.04 12.66
N GLY A 59 4.77 1.57 13.84
CA GLY A 59 5.28 0.78 14.96
C GLY A 59 6.75 0.37 14.84
N ASP A 60 7.53 0.96 13.93
CA ASP A 60 8.97 0.74 13.81
C ASP A 60 9.72 1.99 13.29
N ASP A 61 11.04 2.02 13.50
CA ASP A 61 11.94 3.12 13.14
C ASP A 61 12.73 2.89 11.85
N SER A 62 12.29 1.95 11.00
CA SER A 62 12.93 1.65 9.72
C SER A 62 12.81 2.80 8.73
N PHE A 63 11.72 3.57 8.80
CA PHE A 63 11.30 4.53 7.77
C PHE A 63 11.19 3.89 6.38
N GLU A 64 10.92 2.59 6.33
CA GLU A 64 10.59 1.87 5.12
C GLU A 64 9.09 2.02 4.83
N VAL A 65 8.76 2.32 3.58
CA VAL A 65 7.38 2.33 3.08
C VAL A 65 7.25 1.54 1.80
N PRO A 66 6.07 0.96 1.53
CA PRO A 66 5.83 0.32 0.26
C PRO A 66 5.72 1.38 -0.84
N VAL A 67 6.39 1.13 -1.97
CA VAL A 67 6.07 1.76 -3.24
C VAL A 67 4.61 1.42 -3.58
N PRO A 68 3.77 2.40 -3.96
CA PRO A 68 2.39 2.12 -4.34
C PRO A 68 2.29 1.08 -5.44
N ALA A 69 1.47 0.06 -5.21
CA ALA A 69 1.26 -1.04 -6.13
C ALA A 69 -0.21 -1.48 -6.16
N THR A 70 -0.65 -1.91 -7.34
CA THR A 70 -1.92 -2.61 -7.54
C THR A 70 -1.62 -3.97 -8.15
N LEU A 71 -2.15 -5.03 -7.53
CA LEU A 71 -1.99 -6.41 -7.96
C LEU A 71 -3.38 -7.00 -8.25
N LEU A 72 -3.53 -7.64 -9.40
CA LEU A 72 -4.65 -8.54 -9.64
C LEU A 72 -4.24 -9.94 -9.25
N VAL A 73 -4.91 -10.51 -8.26
CA VAL A 73 -4.66 -11.87 -7.76
C VAL A 73 -5.92 -12.68 -7.98
N ASP A 74 -5.80 -13.85 -8.59
CA ASP A 74 -6.94 -14.73 -8.83
C ASP A 74 -7.29 -15.62 -7.63
N SER A 75 -8.29 -16.48 -7.79
CA SER A 75 -8.74 -17.42 -6.75
C SER A 75 -7.72 -18.47 -6.35
N ASP A 76 -6.75 -18.77 -7.21
CA ASP A 76 -5.67 -19.71 -6.93
C ASP A 76 -4.48 -19.02 -6.22
N GLY A 77 -4.60 -17.72 -5.93
CA GLY A 77 -3.55 -16.92 -5.33
C GLY A 77 -2.44 -16.51 -6.30
N VAL A 78 -2.68 -16.63 -7.62
CA VAL A 78 -1.71 -16.28 -8.65
C VAL A 78 -1.88 -14.81 -9.04
N VAL A 79 -0.77 -14.07 -9.01
CA VAL A 79 -0.71 -12.70 -9.52
C VAL A 79 -0.82 -12.73 -11.05
N ARG A 80 -1.88 -12.15 -11.59
CA ARG A 80 -2.14 -12.07 -13.04
C ARG A 80 -1.65 -10.76 -13.65
N ASN A 81 -1.77 -9.66 -12.93
CA ASN A 81 -1.35 -8.34 -13.37
C ASN A 81 -0.68 -7.57 -12.23
N VAL A 82 0.26 -6.71 -12.61
CA VAL A 82 1.04 -5.89 -11.68
C VAL A 82 1.14 -4.47 -12.21
N TYR A 83 0.82 -3.50 -11.37
CA TYR A 83 1.07 -2.08 -11.61
C TYR A 83 1.86 -1.55 -10.42
N VAL A 84 3.06 -1.03 -10.67
CA VAL A 84 3.95 -0.44 -9.66
C VAL A 84 4.44 0.88 -10.22
N GLU A 85 4.37 1.94 -9.41
CA GLU A 85 4.77 3.28 -9.82
C GLU A 85 5.45 4.01 -8.66
N ALA A 86 6.71 4.38 -8.87
CA ALA A 86 7.56 5.01 -7.86
C ALA A 86 7.17 6.46 -7.60
N ASP A 87 6.64 7.17 -8.60
CA ASP A 87 6.02 8.47 -8.35
C ASP A 87 4.69 8.26 -7.63
N TYR A 88 4.72 8.40 -6.31
CA TYR A 88 3.56 8.22 -5.45
C TYR A 88 2.38 9.17 -5.75
N ARG A 89 2.49 10.13 -6.67
CA ARG A 89 1.36 10.96 -7.12
C ARG A 89 0.63 10.35 -8.32
N LYS A 90 1.28 9.41 -9.00
CA LYS A 90 0.66 8.61 -10.06
C LYS A 90 0.03 7.37 -9.44
N ARG A 91 -1.20 7.10 -9.86
CA ARG A 91 -1.99 5.95 -9.42
C ARG A 91 -2.51 5.25 -10.65
N MET A 92 -2.76 3.96 -10.50
CA MET A 92 -3.47 3.19 -11.52
C MET A 92 -4.82 3.84 -11.78
N ASP A 93 -5.17 4.00 -13.06
CA ASP A 93 -6.51 4.43 -13.46
C ASP A 93 -7.52 3.33 -13.06
N PRO A 94 -8.59 3.63 -12.30
CA PRO A 94 -9.62 2.65 -11.97
C PRO A 94 -10.22 1.93 -13.19
N LYS A 95 -10.26 2.57 -14.36
CA LYS A 95 -10.73 1.92 -15.59
C LYS A 95 -9.84 0.76 -16.01
N LEU A 96 -8.52 0.92 -15.88
CA LEU A 96 -7.58 -0.16 -16.17
C LEU A 96 -7.78 -1.34 -15.22
N ALA A 97 -8.19 -1.08 -13.97
CA ALA A 97 -8.48 -2.14 -13.01
C ALA A 97 -9.75 -2.92 -13.38
N LEU A 98 -10.76 -2.25 -13.93
CA LEU A 98 -11.95 -2.90 -14.48
C LEU A 98 -11.61 -3.71 -15.74
N GLU A 99 -10.82 -3.15 -16.65
CA GLU A 99 -10.37 -3.85 -17.86
C GLU A 99 -9.58 -5.14 -17.52
N TRP A 100 -8.74 -5.10 -16.49
CA TRP A 100 -8.04 -6.27 -15.97
C TRP A 100 -9.02 -7.37 -15.53
N ILE A 101 -10.06 -7.01 -14.77
CA ILE A 101 -11.08 -7.95 -14.29
C ILE A 101 -11.90 -8.50 -15.47
N ASP A 102 -12.33 -7.65 -16.40
CA ASP A 102 -13.11 -8.06 -17.56
C ASP A 102 -12.33 -9.04 -18.44
N SER A 103 -11.02 -8.84 -18.59
CA SER A 103 -10.14 -9.75 -19.34
C SER A 103 -9.97 -11.14 -18.73
N MET A 104 -10.30 -11.30 -17.44
CA MET A 104 -10.25 -12.57 -16.73
C MET A 104 -11.54 -13.40 -16.87
N SER A 105 -12.64 -12.80 -17.30
CA SER A 105 -13.91 -13.52 -17.44
C SER A 105 -13.87 -14.38 -18.72
N PRO A 106 -14.11 -15.70 -18.66
CA PRO A 106 -14.32 -16.48 -19.87
C PRO A 106 -15.62 -16.03 -20.56
N ASN A 107 -15.58 -15.92 -21.89
CA ASN A 107 -16.78 -15.71 -22.73
C ASN A 107 -17.86 -16.76 -22.48
#